data_AF-A0A0S2T9V3-F1
#
_entry.id   AF-A0A0S2T9V3-F1
#
_cell.length_a   1.000
_cell.length_b   1.000
_cell.length_c   1.000
_cell.angle_alpha   90.00
_cell.angle_beta   90.00
_cell.angle_gamma   90.00
#
_symmetry.space_group_name_H-M   'P 1'
#
loop_
_entity.id
_entity.type
_entity.pdbx_description
1 polymer ?
#
loop_
_entity_poly.entity_id
_entity_poly.type
_entity_poly.pdbx_seq_one_letter_code
_entity_poly.pdbx_strand_id
1 'polypeptide(L)' 'MRNLYEASNAIEANILKGLLEVEGIEVFINGEYLQGGMGDLPVSGIITLSVEECDVARALKIIEAYEAGEFELKDS' A
#
# COMPACT_ATOMS: atom_id res chain seq x y z
N MET A 1 -5.14 11.33 8.98
CA MET A 1 -4.94 10.33 7.89
C MET A 1 -5.04 10.98 6.51
N ARG A 2 -4.06 10.70 5.64
CA ARG A 2 -3.96 11.24 4.27
C ARG A 2 -3.61 10.13 3.28
N ASN A 3 -4.26 10.13 2.11
CA ASN A 3 -3.89 9.21 1.02
C ASN A 3 -2.50 9.56 0.49
N LEU A 4 -1.68 8.52 0.41
CA LEU A 4 -0.27 8.59 0.06
C LEU A 4 -0.01 8.00 -1.33
N TYR A 5 -0.62 6.85 -1.62
CA TYR A 5 -0.34 6.07 -2.83
C TYR A 5 -1.56 5.28 -3.29
N GLU A 6 -1.65 5.08 -4.60
CA GLU A 6 -2.68 4.27 -5.25
C GLU A 6 -2.03 2.98 -5.75
N ALA A 7 -2.39 1.85 -5.13
CA ALA A 7 -1.87 0.55 -5.51
C ALA A 7 -2.61 0.00 -6.73
N SER A 8 -1.86 -0.63 -7.63
CA SER A 8 -2.39 -1.26 -8.84
C SER A 8 -3.23 -2.50 -8.54
N ASN A 9 -2.95 -3.18 -7.43
CA ASN A 9 -3.66 -4.37 -6.98
C ASN A 9 -3.50 -4.61 -5.47
N ALA A 10 -4.30 -5.53 -4.92
CA ALA A 10 -4.27 -5.85 -3.49
C ALA A 10 -2.92 -6.45 -3.03
N ILE A 11 -2.18 -7.13 -3.92
CA ILE A 11 -0.88 -7.71 -3.58
C ILE A 11 0.13 -6.58 -3.31
N GLU A 12 0.24 -5.61 -4.22
CA GLU A 12 1.10 -4.44 -4.07
C GLU A 12 0.76 -3.65 -2.80
N ALA A 13 -0.53 -3.42 -2.54
CA ALA A 13 -0.98 -2.73 -1.34
C ALA A 13 -0.55 -3.44 -0.05
N ASN A 14 -0.68 -4.78 0.00
CA ASN A 14 -0.24 -5.57 1.15
C ASN A 14 1.28 -5.59 1.30
N ILE A 15 2.05 -5.59 0.20
CA ILE A 15 3.52 -5.49 0.25
C ILE A 15 3.94 -4.14 0.85
N LEU A 16 3.43 -3.03 0.31
CA LEU A 16 3.74 -1.69 0.81
C LEU A 16 3.30 -1.51 2.26
N LYS A 17 2.12 -2.01 2.63
CA LYS A 17 1.67 -2.02 4.03
C LYS A 17 2.67 -2.73 4.93
N GLY A 18 3.13 -3.92 4.55
CA GLY A 18 4.11 -4.67 5.34
C GLY A 18 5.44 -3.91 5.49
N LEU A 19 5.93 -3.30 4.42
CA LEU A 19 7.18 -2.49 4.46
C LEU A 19 7.06 -1.30 5.41
N LEU A 20 5.92 -0.60 5.36
CA LEU A 20 5.64 0.54 6.22
C LEU A 20 5.45 0.12 7.68
N GLU A 21 4.76 -0.99 7.94
CA GLU A 21 4.55 -1.54 9.29
C GLU A 21 5.86 -2.00 9.94
N VAL A 22 6.82 -2.53 9.18
CA VAL A 22 8.17 -2.88 9.68
C VAL A 22 8.91 -1.64 10.21
N GLU A 23 8.71 -0.49 9.58
CA GLU A 23 9.27 0.80 10.00
C GLU A 23 8.43 1.47 11.12
N GLY A 24 7.40 0.78 11.63
CA GLY A 24 6.52 1.26 12.69
C GLY A 24 5.53 2.32 12.22
N ILE A 25 5.23 2.39 10.92
CA ILE A 25 4.26 3.32 10.33
C ILE A 25 2.91 2.61 10.21
N GLU A 26 1.88 3.21 10.81
CA GLU A 26 0.52 2.68 10.72
C GLU A 26 -0.10 3.02 9.36
N VAL A 27 -0.54 2.00 8.63
CA VAL A 27 -1.06 2.10 7.26
C VAL A 27 -2.45 1.52 7.17
N PHE A 28 -3.32 2.27 6.49
CA PHE A 28 -4.68 1.86 6.17
C PHE A 28 -4.83 1.66 4.67
N ILE A 29 -5.24 0.46 4.26
CA ILE A 29 -5.61 0.17 2.87
C ILE A 29 -7.11 0.44 2.72
N ASN A 30 -7.46 1.36 1.83
CA ASN A 30 -8.82 1.66 1.43
C ASN A 30 -9.10 1.02 0.06
N GLY A 31 -10.31 0.51 -0.13
CA GLY A 31 -10.72 -0.16 -1.38
C GLY A 31 -10.63 -1.69 -1.33
N GLU A 32 -10.07 -2.28 -0.28
CA GLU A 32 -9.93 -3.74 -0.13
C GLU A 32 -11.23 -4.43 0.34
N TYR A 33 -12.25 -3.67 0.78
CA TYR A 33 -13.47 -4.22 1.38
C TYR A 33 -14.70 -4.04 0.48
N LEU A 34 -14.88 -4.95 -0.49
CA LEU A 34 -16.22 -5.34 -1.00
C LEU A 34 -16.34 -6.86 -1.23
N GLN A 35 -15.53 -7.71 -0.59
CA GLN A 35 -15.69 -9.18 -0.68
C GLN A 35 -16.76 -9.78 0.28
N GLY A 36 -17.62 -8.95 0.86
CA GLY A 36 -18.56 -9.39 1.91
C GLY A 36 -19.95 -9.88 1.45
N GLY A 37 -20.33 -9.77 0.18
CA GLY A 37 -21.71 -10.05 -0.22
C GLY A 37 -21.89 -10.41 -1.69
N MET A 38 -21.81 -11.71 -2.00
CA MET A 38 -22.62 -12.40 -3.00
C MET A 38 -22.93 -11.60 -4.29
N GLY A 39 -21.97 -11.54 -5.22
CA GLY A 39 -22.22 -11.02 -6.56
C GLY A 39 -20.93 -10.76 -7.34
N ASP A 40 -20.87 -11.35 -8.53
CA ASP A 40 -19.81 -11.34 -9.54
C ASP A 40 -19.46 -9.93 -10.08
N LEU A 41 -18.97 -9.03 -9.24
CA LEU A 41 -18.45 -7.73 -9.66
C LEU A 41 -16.93 -7.76 -9.62
N PRO A 42 -16.23 -7.54 -10.75
CA PRO A 42 -14.80 -7.28 -10.70
C PRO A 42 -14.63 -6.03 -9.85
N VAL A 43 -13.94 -6.17 -8.72
CA VAL A 43 -13.67 -5.06 -7.81
C VAL A 43 -12.64 -4.17 -8.50
N SER A 44 -13.08 -3.40 -9.49
CA SER A 44 -12.35 -2.28 -10.10
C SER A 44 -12.36 -1.09 -9.14
N GLY A 45 -12.18 -1.36 -7.84
CA GLY A 45 -12.07 -0.36 -6.79
C GLY A 45 -10.64 0.14 -6.78
N ILE A 46 -10.49 1.46 -6.76
CA ILE A 46 -9.18 2.09 -6.59
C ILE A 46 -8.67 1.70 -5.19
N ILE A 47 -7.55 0.99 -5.13
CA ILE A 47 -6.91 0.60 -3.87
C ILE A 47 -5.95 1.72 -3.48
N THR A 48 -6.14 2.31 -2.31
CA THR A 48 -5.30 3.42 -1.85
C THR A 48 -4.74 3.16 -0.46
N LEU A 49 -3.48 3.53 -0.26
CA LEU A 49 -2.84 3.50 1.06
C LEU A 49 -2.91 4.89 1.69
N SER A 50 -3.30 4.93 2.95
CA SER A 50 -3.34 6.15 3.76
C SER A 50 -2.53 5.96 5.03
N VAL A 51 -1.83 7.02 5.43
CA VAL A 51 -1.03 7.07 6.66
C VAL A 51 -1.40 8.30 7.48
N GLU A 52 -0.92 8.36 8.72
CA GLU A 52 -0.99 9.60 9.50
C GLU A 52 -0.19 10.73 8.86
N GLU A 53 -0.63 11.98 9.05
CA GLU A 53 0.01 13.13 8.39
C GLU A 53 1.48 13.31 8.80
N CYS A 54 1.82 12.95 10.03
CA CYS A 54 3.20 12.95 10.53
C CYS A 54 4.09 11.89 9.85
N ASP A 55 3.49 10.84 9.30
CA ASP A 55 4.20 9.71 8.68
C ASP A 55 4.27 9.78 7.17
N VAL A 56 3.49 10.66 6.54
CA VAL A 56 3.48 10.86 5.09
C VAL A 56 4.88 10.98 4.51
N ALA A 57 5.76 11.80 5.10
CA ALA A 57 7.11 12.00 4.59
C ALA A 57 8.02 10.77 4.73
N ARG A 58 7.81 9.94 5.77
CA ARG A 58 8.56 8.70 5.96
C ARG A 58 8.06 7.62 5.02
N ALA A 59 6.74 7.49 4.91
CA ALA A 59 6.09 6.51 4.07
C ALA A 59 6.38 6.74 2.58
N LEU A 60 6.39 8.01 2.14
CA LEU A 60 6.77 8.37 0.76
C LEU A 60 8.16 7.86 0.39
N LYS A 61 9.15 8.01 1.27
CA LYS A 61 10.51 7.52 1.00
C LYS A 61 10.57 6.00 0.77
N ILE A 62 9.79 5.25 1.53
CA ILE A 62 9.73 3.79 1.43
C ILE A 62 9.05 3.39 0.12
N ILE A 63 8.00 4.10 -0.27
CA ILE A 63 7.32 3.88 -1.56
C ILE A 63 8.22 4.26 -2.72
N GLU A 64 8.92 5.39 -2.66
CA GLU A 64 9.89 5.80 -3.69
C GLU A 64 11.00 4.74 -3.84
N ALA A 65 11.51 4.19 -2.74
CA ALA A 65 12.49 3.09 -2.77
C ALA A 65 11.91 1.82 -3.38
N TYR A 66 10.63 1.51 -3.11
CA TYR A 66 9.91 0.40 -3.74
C TYR A 66 9.75 0.60 -5.25
N GLU A 67 9.28 1.76 -5.70
CA GLU A 67 9.11 2.09 -7.13
C GLU A 67 10.45 2.17 -7.88
N ALA A 68 11.51 2.63 -7.23
CA ALA A 68 12.87 2.62 -7.78
C ALA A 68 13.45 1.21 -7.91
N GLY A 69 12.75 0.18 -7.41
CA GLY A 69 13.22 -1.19 -7.40
C GLY A 69 14.33 -1.43 -6.40
N GLU A 70 14.60 -0.56 -5.41
CA GLU A 70 15.71 -0.77 -4.47
C GLU A 70 15.57 -2.04 -3.61
N PHE A 71 14.37 -2.63 -3.59
CA PHE A 71 14.11 -3.95 -3.03
C PHE A 71 14.44 -5.11 -3.98
N GLU A 72 15.18 -4.88 -5.09
CA GLU A 72 15.73 -5.97 -5.91
C GLU A 72 16.48 -6.93 -4.99
N LEU A 73 15.96 -8.16 -4.89
CA LEU A 73 16.70 -9.27 -4.31
C LEU A 73 17.99 -9.37 -5.12
N LYS A 74 19.11 -8.96 -4.50
CA LYS A 74 20.44 -9.31 -4.99
C LYS A 74 20.55 -10.82 -4.94
N ASP A 75 20.11 -11.49 -6.00
CA ASP A 75 20.64 -12.80 -6.38
C ASP A 75 22.12 -12.58 -6.64
N SER A 76 22.95 -13.00 -5.68
CA SER A 76 24.41 -13.00 -5.77
C SER A 76 24.95 -14.40 -5.70
#